data_AF-A0A7S1F5H8-F1
#
_entry.id   AF-A0A7S1F5H8-F1
#
_cell.length_a   1.000
_cell.length_b   1.000
_cell.length_c   1.000
_cell.angle_alpha   90.00
_cell.angle_beta   90.00
_cell.angle_gamma   90.00
#
_symmetry.space_group_name_H-M   'P 1'
#
loop_
_entity.id
_entity.type
_entity.pdbx_description
1 polymer ?
#
loop_
_entity_poly.entity_id
_entity_poly.type
_entity_poly.pdbx_seq_one_letter_code
_entity_poly.pdbx_strand_id
1 'polypeptide(L)'
;GCFSSSRMEGVTLHDGVIVYRTAREGLGLHATRFFKKGDVVWREMPGPFLQHRLSVRFAPSCFGCGALLGSLPDIVGWALCDHKAWCSRFTASVESGLFEGPEFRLPQPVPCSGCDALFCSKVCRDAQSKGHHR
;
A
#
# COMPACT_ATOMS: atom_id res chain seq x y z
N GLY A 1 5.25 -1.63 -19.13
CA GLY A 1 5.42 -2.98 -19.71
C GLY A 1 4.14 -3.39 -20.38
N CYS A 2 4.19 -3.94 -21.59
CA CYS A 2 3.02 -4.50 -22.27
C CYS A 2 2.59 -5.81 -21.59
N PHE A 3 1.29 -5.99 -21.37
CA PHE A 3 0.71 -7.25 -20.91
C PHE A 3 0.99 -8.34 -21.96
N SER A 4 1.86 -9.30 -21.66
CA SER A 4 1.95 -10.55 -22.43
C SER A 4 1.18 -11.63 -21.69
N SER A 5 0.32 -12.36 -22.40
CA SER A 5 -0.50 -13.47 -21.87
C SER A 5 0.33 -14.57 -21.19
N SER A 6 1.63 -14.63 -21.45
CA SER A 6 2.58 -15.57 -20.86
C SER A 6 3.02 -15.26 -19.42
N ARG A 7 2.55 -14.17 -18.81
CA ARG A 7 2.86 -13.80 -17.41
C ARG A 7 1.70 -13.97 -16.43
N MET A 8 0.66 -14.72 -16.80
CA MET A 8 -0.56 -14.92 -15.98
C MET A 8 -0.39 -15.94 -14.83
N GLU A 9 0.81 -16.15 -14.31
CA GLU A 9 0.97 -16.91 -13.05
C GLU A 9 0.45 -16.05 -11.90
N GLY A 10 -0.66 -16.46 -11.27
CA GLY A 10 -1.29 -15.76 -10.15
C GLY A 10 -2.41 -14.78 -10.53
N VAL A 11 -2.76 -14.67 -11.82
CA VAL A 11 -3.88 -13.83 -12.28
C VAL A 11 -5.17 -14.65 -12.31
N THR A 12 -6.16 -14.28 -11.49
CA THR A 12 -7.51 -14.84 -11.58
C THR A 12 -8.45 -13.79 -12.15
N LEU A 13 -8.89 -13.98 -13.39
CA LEU A 13 -9.97 -13.16 -13.96
C LEU A 13 -11.27 -13.55 -13.24
N HIS A 14 -12.05 -12.55 -12.81
CA HIS A 14 -13.36 -12.82 -12.25
C HIS A 14 -14.35 -13.24 -13.35
N ASP A 15 -15.32 -14.08 -12.98
CA ASP A 15 -16.44 -14.45 -13.84
C ASP A 15 -17.07 -13.19 -14.45
N GLY A 16 -17.05 -13.13 -15.78
CA GLY A 16 -17.53 -11.97 -16.52
C GLY A 16 -16.44 -11.08 -17.12
N VAL A 17 -15.15 -11.42 -17.02
CA VAL A 17 -14.05 -10.66 -17.61
C VAL A 17 -13.16 -11.54 -18.48
N ILE A 18 -12.86 -11.07 -19.70
CA ILE A 18 -11.95 -11.74 -20.63
C ILE A 18 -10.83 -10.80 -21.09
N VAL A 19 -9.71 -11.37 -21.50
CA VAL A 19 -8.71 -10.63 -22.28
C VAL A 19 -9.15 -10.56 -23.72
N TYR A 20 -9.16 -9.36 -24.29
CA TYR A 20 -9.54 -9.10 -25.68
C TYR A 20 -8.46 -8.27 -26.37
N ARG A 21 -8.24 -8.49 -27.68
CA ARG A 21 -7.28 -7.70 -28.46
C ARG A 21 -8.02 -6.75 -29.40
N THR A 22 -7.79 -5.46 -29.28
CA THR A 22 -8.27 -4.46 -30.23
C THR A 22 -7.18 -4.17 -31.27
N ALA A 23 -7.60 -3.82 -32.49
CA ALA A 23 -6.67 -3.50 -33.58
C ALA A 23 -5.86 -2.21 -33.33
N ARG A 24 -6.35 -1.30 -32.49
CA ARG A 24 -5.73 0.02 -32.23
C ARG A 24 -4.95 0.10 -30.92
N GLU A 25 -5.39 -0.62 -29.89
CA GLU A 25 -4.89 -0.43 -28.52
C GLU A 25 -4.21 -1.69 -27.96
N GLY A 26 -4.17 -2.78 -28.73
CA GLY A 26 -3.53 -4.02 -28.31
C GLY A 26 -4.41 -4.81 -27.35
N LEU A 27 -3.83 -5.37 -26.29
CA LEU A 27 -4.54 -6.21 -25.32
C LEU A 27 -5.24 -5.34 -24.26
N GLY A 28 -6.50 -5.66 -24.00
CA GLY A 28 -7.32 -5.05 -22.96
C GLY A 28 -8.21 -6.07 -22.25
N LEU A 29 -8.98 -5.60 -21.27
CA LEU A 29 -9.98 -6.38 -20.57
C LEU A 29 -11.38 -6.01 -21.08
N HIS A 30 -12.23 -7.00 -21.28
CA HIS A 30 -13.59 -6.83 -21.74
C HIS A 30 -14.59 -7.52 -20.79
N ALA A 31 -15.69 -6.84 -20.50
CA ALA A 31 -16.76 -7.37 -19.67
C ALA A 31 -17.73 -8.22 -20.52
N THR A 32 -17.94 -9.48 -20.15
CA THR A 32 -18.88 -10.39 -20.82
C THR A 32 -20.26 -10.42 -20.16
N ARG A 33 -20.43 -9.66 -19.07
CA ARG A 33 -21.71 -9.48 -18.36
C ARG A 33 -21.85 -8.07 -17.82
N PHE A 34 -23.03 -7.75 -17.32
CA PHE A 34 -23.27 -6.51 -16.58
C PHE A 34 -22.63 -6.54 -15.20
N PHE A 35 -21.99 -5.44 -14.82
CA PHE A 35 -21.45 -5.17 -13.49
C PHE A 35 -22.18 -3.98 -12.87
N LYS A 36 -22.35 -4.00 -11.55
CA LYS A 36 -22.91 -2.91 -10.76
C LYS A 36 -21.78 -2.11 -10.09
N LYS A 37 -22.07 -0.88 -9.69
CA LYS A 37 -21.13 -0.04 -8.94
C LYS A 37 -20.74 -0.77 -7.64
N GLY A 38 -19.44 -0.94 -7.42
CA GLY A 38 -18.87 -1.65 -6.28
C GLY A 38 -18.50 -3.11 -6.57
N ASP A 39 -18.87 -3.66 -7.73
CA ASP A 39 -18.45 -5.00 -8.10
C ASP A 39 -16.94 -5.07 -8.33
N VAL A 40 -16.34 -6.18 -7.87
CA VAL A 40 -14.94 -6.48 -8.12
C VAL A 40 -14.82 -7.22 -9.45
N VAL A 41 -14.17 -6.59 -10.42
CA VAL A 41 -13.94 -7.15 -11.76
C VAL A 41 -12.60 -7.90 -11.88
N TRP A 42 -11.66 -7.62 -10.98
CA TRP A 42 -10.31 -8.18 -11.03
C TRP A 42 -9.64 -8.09 -9.66
N ARG A 43 -8.94 -9.15 -9.26
CA ARG A 43 -8.01 -9.16 -8.12
C ARG A 43 -6.70 -9.78 -8.57
N GLU A 44 -5.60 -9.14 -8.21
CA GLU A 44 -4.25 -9.63 -8.49
C GLU A 44 -3.36 -9.32 -7.29
N MET A 45 -2.55 -10.29 -6.88
CA MET A 45 -1.44 -10.03 -5.99
C MET A 45 -0.25 -9.59 -6.83
N PRO A 46 0.44 -8.49 -6.49
CA PRO A 46 1.63 -8.08 -7.24
C PRO A 46 2.68 -9.19 -7.18
N GLY A 47 3.34 -9.48 -8.32
CA GLY A 47 4.45 -10.44 -8.35
C GLY A 47 5.59 -10.00 -7.41
N PRO A 48 6.36 -8.95 -7.77
CA PRO A 48 7.19 -8.22 -6.83
C PRO A 48 6.54 -6.90 -6.40
N PHE A 49 6.49 -6.65 -5.08
CA PHE A 49 6.17 -5.34 -4.52
C PHE A 49 7.45 -4.68 -4.02
N LEU A 50 7.68 -3.43 -4.42
CA LEU A 50 8.76 -2.60 -3.90
C LEU A 50 8.17 -1.26 -3.48
N GLN A 51 8.42 -0.88 -2.24
CA GLN A 51 8.04 0.43 -1.75
C GLN A 51 8.98 1.49 -2.33
N HIS A 52 8.41 2.56 -2.89
CA HIS A 52 9.22 3.68 -3.39
C HIS A 52 9.88 4.41 -2.21
N ARG A 53 11.11 4.89 -2.39
CA ARG A 53 11.88 5.59 -1.34
C ARG A 53 11.18 6.84 -0.79
N LEU A 54 10.26 7.43 -1.53
CA LEU A 54 9.47 8.57 -1.07
C LEU A 54 8.26 8.15 -0.22
N SER A 55 7.77 6.92 -0.34
CA SER A 55 6.59 6.47 0.43
C SER A 55 6.87 6.50 1.93
N VAL A 56 8.09 6.14 2.35
CA VAL A 56 8.51 6.22 3.76
C VAL A 56 8.67 7.66 4.28
N ARG A 57 8.74 8.67 3.40
CA ARG A 57 8.73 10.09 3.80
C ARG A 57 7.33 10.59 4.11
N PHE A 58 6.33 10.09 3.39
CA PHE A 58 4.96 10.62 3.51
C PHE A 58 4.12 9.88 4.55
N ALA A 59 4.37 8.60 4.80
CA ALA A 59 3.65 7.87 5.83
C ALA A 59 4.43 6.63 6.31
N PRO A 60 4.35 6.31 7.62
CA PRO A 60 4.89 5.07 8.14
C PRO A 60 4.10 3.90 7.55
N SER A 61 4.78 3.03 6.83
CA SER A 61 4.15 1.91 6.12
C SER A 61 5.07 0.70 6.08
N CYS A 62 4.47 -0.48 6.05
CA CYS A 62 5.16 -1.75 6.02
C CYS A 62 5.93 -1.90 4.71
N PHE A 63 7.24 -2.10 4.78
CA PHE A 63 8.09 -2.30 3.61
C PHE A 63 7.70 -3.54 2.79
N GLY A 64 7.14 -4.56 3.44
CA GLY A 64 6.77 -5.82 2.79
C GLY A 64 5.40 -5.84 2.10
N CYS A 65 4.40 -5.14 2.63
CA CYS A 65 3.03 -5.20 2.11
C CYS A 65 2.37 -3.83 1.87
N GLY A 66 3.06 -2.73 2.19
CA GLY A 66 2.56 -1.36 2.01
C GLY A 66 1.49 -0.91 3.00
N ALA A 67 1.07 -1.75 3.95
CA ALA A 67 0.08 -1.38 4.97
C ALA A 67 0.58 -0.20 5.82
N LEU A 68 -0.28 0.80 6.05
CA LEU A 68 0.00 1.89 6.97
C LEU A 68 0.19 1.36 8.41
N LEU A 69 1.06 2.02 9.17
CA LEU A 69 1.46 1.61 10.52
C LEU A 69 1.20 2.72 11.54
N GLY A 70 1.03 2.32 12.81
CA GLY A 70 0.94 3.24 13.94
C GLY A 70 -0.46 3.80 14.20
N SER A 71 -0.53 4.94 14.87
CA SER A 71 -1.80 5.64 15.11
C SER A 71 -2.04 6.74 14.07
N LEU A 72 -3.29 7.21 13.95
CA LEU A 72 -3.59 8.38 13.13
C LEU A 72 -2.77 9.62 13.56
N PRO A 73 -2.60 9.93 14.86
CA PRO A 73 -1.63 10.91 15.33
C PRO A 73 -0.21 10.67 14.81
N ASP A 74 0.31 9.44 14.89
CA ASP A 74 1.68 9.13 14.45
C ASP A 74 1.83 9.37 12.94
N ILE A 75 0.85 8.97 12.13
CA ILE A 75 0.87 9.17 10.68
C ILE A 75 0.84 10.64 10.32
N VAL A 76 -0.03 11.43 10.96
CA VAL A 76 -0.12 12.86 10.72
C VAL A 76 1.16 13.56 11.21
N GLY A 77 1.66 13.19 12.39
CA GLY A 77 2.93 13.69 12.91
C GLY A 77 4.11 13.38 11.98
N TRP A 78 4.15 12.17 11.43
CA TRP A 78 5.17 11.73 10.47
C TRP A 78 5.15 12.59 9.19
N ALA A 79 3.98 12.80 8.61
CA ALA A 79 3.82 13.61 7.41
C ALA A 79 4.13 15.09 7.65
N LEU A 80 3.79 15.61 8.83
CA LEU A 80 3.92 17.03 9.14
C LEU A 80 5.30 17.42 9.68
N CYS A 81 5.96 16.56 10.45
CA CYS A 81 7.25 16.90 11.08
C CYS A 81 8.46 16.71 10.16
N ASP A 82 8.30 16.09 8.97
CA ASP A 82 9.28 16.21 7.87
C ASP A 82 9.33 17.67 7.34
N HIS A 83 8.26 18.44 7.56
CA HIS A 83 8.16 19.86 7.28
C HIS A 83 8.11 20.70 8.57
N LYS A 84 9.28 21.09 9.10
CA LYS A 84 9.45 21.82 10.39
C LYS A 84 8.41 22.93 10.70
N ALA A 85 7.87 23.62 9.69
CA ALA A 85 6.85 24.67 9.86
C ALA A 85 5.47 24.16 10.32
N TRP A 86 5.15 22.88 10.12
CA TRP A 86 3.82 22.29 10.42
C TRP A 86 3.79 21.57 11.77
N CYS A 87 4.96 21.25 12.32
CA CYS A 87 5.10 20.49 13.56
C CYS A 87 4.55 21.28 14.78
N SER A 88 4.58 22.63 14.77
CA SER A 88 3.97 23.48 15.82
C SER A 88 2.43 23.54 15.75
N ARG A 89 1.84 23.46 14.55
CA ARG A 89 0.37 23.40 14.36
C ARG A 89 -0.18 22.01 14.68
N PHE A 90 0.65 20.98 14.54
CA PHE A 90 0.32 19.62 14.91
C PHE A 90 0.10 19.47 16.43
N THR A 91 0.95 20.06 17.27
CA THR A 91 0.77 20.05 18.74
C THR A 91 -0.61 20.56 19.16
N ALA A 92 -1.06 21.68 18.60
CA ALA A 92 -2.39 22.24 18.87
C ALA A 92 -3.55 21.35 18.37
N SER A 93 -3.32 20.53 17.34
CA SER A 93 -4.32 19.59 16.81
C SER A 93 -4.41 18.29 17.62
N VAL A 94 -3.30 17.89 18.26
CA VAL A 94 -3.29 16.78 19.22
C VAL A 94 -4.02 17.19 20.50
N GLU A 95 -3.75 18.39 21.00
CA GLU A 95 -4.39 18.94 22.21
C GLU A 95 -5.90 19.20 22.04
N SER A 96 -6.40 19.38 20.81
CA SER A 96 -7.81 19.64 20.54
C SER A 96 -8.70 18.40 20.55
N GLY A 97 -8.14 17.20 20.73
CA GLY A 97 -8.89 15.94 20.67
C GLY A 97 -9.33 15.56 19.26
N LEU A 98 -8.78 16.19 18.21
CA LEU A 98 -9.15 15.91 16.80
C LEU A 98 -8.96 14.43 16.40
N PHE A 99 -8.06 13.73 17.11
CA PHE A 99 -7.76 12.32 16.89
C PHE A 99 -8.53 11.37 17.83
N GLU A 100 -9.38 11.90 18.71
CA GLU A 100 -10.24 11.12 19.60
C GLU A 100 -11.51 10.70 18.83
N GLY A 101 -11.47 9.50 18.25
CA GLY A 101 -12.56 8.86 17.53
C GLY A 101 -12.47 7.34 17.66
N PRO A 102 -13.44 6.56 17.15
CA PRO A 102 -13.38 5.10 17.19
C PRO A 102 -12.03 4.64 16.63
N GLU A 103 -11.23 4.01 17.50
CA GLU A 103 -9.79 3.82 17.29
C GLU A 103 -9.52 3.16 15.94
N PHE A 104 -8.97 3.93 14.99
CA PHE A 104 -8.41 3.36 13.77
C PHE A 104 -7.12 2.63 14.17
N ARG A 105 -7.25 1.38 14.61
CA ARG A 105 -6.13 0.54 15.05
C ARG A 105 -5.40 0.00 13.84
N LEU A 106 -4.32 0.68 13.44
CA LEU A 106 -3.38 0.10 12.48
C LEU A 106 -2.34 -0.75 13.21
N PRO A 107 -1.68 -1.68 12.51
CA PRO A 107 -0.60 -2.46 13.08
C PRO A 107 0.50 -1.55 13.64
N GLN A 108 0.99 -1.90 14.83
CA GLN A 108 2.13 -1.21 15.41
C GLN A 108 3.40 -1.54 14.63
N PRO A 109 4.30 -0.56 14.39
CA PRO A 109 5.49 -0.75 13.61
C PRO A 109 6.46 -1.71 14.30
N VAL A 110 6.93 -2.71 13.54
CA VAL A 110 8.02 -3.61 13.90
C VAL A 110 9.26 -3.16 13.14
N PRO A 111 10.23 -2.51 13.80
CA PRO A 111 11.44 -2.03 13.13
C PRO A 111 12.38 -3.18 12.77
N CYS A 112 13.20 -2.96 11.74
CA CYS A 112 14.38 -3.78 11.50
C CYS A 112 15.52 -3.40 12.45
N SER A 113 16.34 -4.37 12.86
CA SER A 113 17.51 -4.12 13.71
C SER A 113 18.73 -3.57 12.93
N GLY A 114 18.73 -3.65 11.60
CA GLY A 114 19.89 -3.29 10.76
C GLY A 114 19.69 -2.08 9.85
N CYS A 115 18.48 -1.53 9.75
CA CYS A 115 18.15 -0.38 8.92
C CYS A 115 16.82 0.27 9.36
N ASP A 116 16.43 1.35 8.70
CA ASP A 116 15.23 2.14 9.03
C ASP A 116 13.90 1.55 8.51
N ALA A 117 13.92 0.32 7.97
CA ALA A 117 12.71 -0.32 7.45
C ALA A 117 11.73 -0.69 8.57
N LEU A 118 10.44 -0.43 8.34
CA LEU A 118 9.34 -0.75 9.25
C LEU A 118 8.43 -1.84 8.66
N PHE A 119 7.85 -2.67 9.53
CA PHE A 119 6.98 -3.78 9.14
C PHE A 119 5.73 -3.87 10.01
N CYS A 120 4.62 -4.41 9.48
CA CYS A 120 3.41 -4.64 10.26
C CYS A 120 3.49 -5.89 11.16
N SER A 121 4.47 -6.76 10.93
CA SER A 121 4.67 -8.01 11.67
C SER A 121 6.08 -8.55 11.47
N LYS A 122 6.50 -9.43 12.38
CA LYS A 122 7.75 -10.21 12.22
C LYS A 122 7.71 -11.05 10.93
N VAL A 123 6.55 -11.60 10.57
CA VAL A 123 6.37 -12.38 9.33
C VAL A 123 6.70 -11.54 8.09
N CYS A 124 6.17 -10.31 8.01
CA CYS A 124 6.49 -9.42 6.88
C CYS A 124 7.97 -9.01 6.86
N ARG A 125 8.57 -8.76 8.02
CA ARG A 125 9.99 -8.45 8.14
C ARG A 125 10.87 -9.59 7.64
N ASP A 126 10.62 -10.79 8.15
CA ASP A 126 11.44 -11.96 7.89
C ASP A 126 11.27 -12.43 6.43
N ALA A 127 10.08 -12.29 5.84
CA ALA A 127 9.84 -12.51 4.41
C ALA A 127 10.63 -11.55 3.51
N GLN A 128 10.94 -10.34 3.99
CA GLN A 128 11.71 -9.33 3.26
C GLN A 128 13.19 -9.32 3.64
N SER A 129 13.65 -10.18 4.54
CA SER A 129 15.02 -10.22 5.10
C SER A 129 16.13 -10.15 4.05
N LYS A 130 15.92 -10.72 2.86
CA LYS A 130 16.89 -10.73 1.76
C LYS A 130 16.84 -9.49 0.85
N GLY A 131 15.76 -8.72 0.88
CA GLY A 131 15.45 -7.65 -0.08
C GLY A 131 15.65 -6.23 0.45
N HIS A 132 15.47 -6.00 1.75
CA HIS A 132 15.45 -4.65 2.32
C HIS A 132 16.80 -4.14 2.88
N HIS A 133 17.83 -4.98 2.93
CA HIS A 133 19.22 -4.61 3.31
C HIS A 133 20.17 -4.48 2.11
N ARG A 134 19.64 -4.43 0.89
CA ARG A 134 20.43 -4.33 -0.35
C ARG A 134 20.60 -2.90 -0.80
#